data_AF-A0A2G6DMQ4-F1
#
_entry.id   AF-A0A2G6DMQ4-F1
#
_cell.length_a   1.000
_cell.length_b   1.000
_cell.length_c   1.000
_cell.angle_alpha   90.00
_cell.angle_beta   90.00
_cell.angle_gamma   90.00
#
_symmetry.space_group_name_H-M   'P 1'
#
loop_
_entity.id
_entity.type
_entity.pdbx_description
1 polymer ?
#
loop_
_entity_poly.entity_id
_entity_poly.type
_entity_poly.pdbx_seq_one_letter_code
_entity_poly.pdbx_strand_id
1 'polypeptide(L)'
;MTKSTNEATAVLWTDGADIADEKAPKGLPIDKVWQKRQFTSRLVNPANRRKLTVIVVGTGLAGGAAAATLGEAGYHVENFCYQDSPRRAHSIAAQGGINAAKNYRQDGDSIYRLFYDTVKGGDYRSRETNVHRLAEVSVNIIDQCVAQGVPFAR
;
A
#
# COMPACT_ATOMS: atom_id res chain seq x y z
N MET A 1 4.70 -29.79 31.35
CA MET A 1 4.74 -31.06 30.57
C MET A 1 5.91 -31.00 29.62
N THR A 2 6.94 -31.78 29.92
CA THR A 2 8.17 -31.98 29.14
C THR A 2 7.85 -32.58 27.77
N LYS A 3 8.21 -31.89 26.69
CA LYS A 3 8.13 -32.46 25.34
C LYS A 3 9.34 -33.37 25.13
N SER A 4 9.11 -34.68 25.19
CA SER A 4 10.06 -35.69 24.71
C SER A 4 10.08 -35.66 23.18
N THR A 5 11.18 -35.22 22.59
CA THR A 5 11.40 -35.29 21.14
C THR A 5 11.90 -36.69 20.77
N ASN A 6 11.06 -37.45 20.06
CA ASN A 6 11.45 -38.69 19.38
C ASN A 6 12.49 -38.37 18.29
N GLU A 7 13.64 -39.06 18.32
CA GLU A 7 14.79 -38.94 17.40
C GLU A 7 14.53 -39.50 15.97
N ALA A 8 13.28 -39.50 15.48
CA ALA A 8 12.92 -40.17 14.22
C ALA A 8 12.32 -39.24 13.14
N THR A 9 12.61 -37.93 13.19
CA THR A 9 12.32 -37.01 12.07
C THR A 9 13.61 -36.33 11.64
N ALA A 10 14.29 -36.94 10.68
CA ALA A 10 15.37 -36.28 9.96
C ALA A 10 14.84 -34.96 9.38
N VAL A 11 15.60 -33.89 9.62
CA VAL A 11 15.24 -32.48 9.45
C VAL A 11 14.73 -32.17 8.03
N LEU A 12 13.40 -32.07 7.86
CA LEU A 12 12.76 -31.71 6.59
C LEU A 12 12.69 -30.19 6.35
N TRP A 13 12.88 -29.38 7.39
CA TRP A 13 12.93 -27.93 7.28
C TRP A 13 13.80 -27.33 8.38
N THR A 14 14.29 -26.13 8.13
CA THR A 14 14.98 -25.30 9.12
C THR A 14 14.11 -24.09 9.42
N ASP A 15 14.02 -23.71 10.69
CA ASP A 15 13.38 -22.45 11.06
C ASP A 15 14.26 -21.30 10.57
N GLY A 16 13.69 -20.44 9.72
CA GLY A 16 14.34 -19.21 9.29
C GLY A 16 14.37 -18.16 10.40
N ALA A 17 15.07 -17.05 10.17
CA ALA A 17 14.99 -15.91 11.07
C ALA A 17 13.55 -15.39 11.19
N ASP A 18 13.20 -14.86 12.36
CA ASP A 18 11.91 -14.23 12.58
C ASP A 18 11.65 -13.13 11.53
N ILE A 19 10.47 -13.19 10.91
CA ILE A 19 10.09 -12.22 9.88
C ILE A 19 9.83 -10.87 10.54
N ALA A 20 10.71 -9.91 10.29
CA ALA A 20 10.55 -8.53 10.75
C ALA A 20 10.52 -7.53 9.59
N ASP A 21 9.76 -6.44 9.73
CA ASP A 21 9.89 -5.29 8.83
C ASP A 21 11.10 -4.46 9.26
N GLU A 22 12.22 -4.65 8.54
CA GLU A 22 13.45 -3.91 8.80
C GLU A 22 13.48 -2.53 8.15
N LYS A 23 12.54 -2.24 7.23
CA LYS A 23 12.58 -1.02 6.44
C LYS A 23 11.86 0.13 7.14
N ALA A 24 10.84 -0.17 7.96
CA ALA A 24 10.14 0.84 8.75
C ALA A 24 11.06 1.40 9.85
N PRO A 25 11.19 2.74 9.99
CA PRO A 25 11.89 3.34 11.12
C PRO A 25 11.35 2.81 12.46
N LYS A 26 12.21 2.19 13.27
CA LYS A 26 11.87 1.61 14.58
C LYS A 26 11.98 2.66 15.68
N GLY A 27 11.26 2.47 16.79
CA GLY A 27 11.35 3.32 17.99
C GLY A 27 10.66 4.68 17.87
N LEU A 28 9.85 4.89 16.82
CA LEU A 28 9.03 6.09 16.66
C LEU A 28 7.57 5.79 16.99
N PRO A 29 6.82 6.79 17.50
CA PRO A 29 5.36 6.75 17.49
C PRO A 29 4.84 6.46 16.08
N ILE A 30 3.77 5.66 15.99
CA ILE A 30 3.26 5.13 14.71
C ILE A 30 2.89 6.23 13.71
N ASP A 31 2.37 7.35 14.20
CA ASP A 31 1.99 8.54 13.42
C ASP A 31 3.19 9.26 12.80
N LYS A 32 4.41 9.02 13.30
CA LYS A 32 5.65 9.64 12.79
C LYS A 32 6.41 8.74 11.82
N VAL A 33 6.07 7.46 11.73
CA VAL A 33 6.81 6.48 10.93
C VAL A 33 6.78 6.84 9.44
N TRP A 34 5.60 7.17 8.91
CA TRP A 34 5.46 7.50 7.49
C TRP A 34 6.14 8.83 7.12
N GLN A 35 5.93 9.87 7.93
CA GLN A 35 6.58 11.18 7.75
C GLN A 35 8.11 11.05 7.75
N LYS A 36 8.68 10.30 8.70
CA LYS A 36 10.12 10.06 8.74
C LYS A 36 10.59 9.35 7.48
N ARG A 37 9.83 8.36 7.00
CA ARG A 37 10.18 7.61 5.79
C ARG A 37 10.15 8.47 4.54
N GLN A 38 9.18 9.36 4.40
CA GLN A 38 9.15 10.31 3.28
C GLN A 38 10.38 11.22 3.31
N PHE A 39 10.74 11.75 4.48
CA PHE A 39 11.90 12.63 4.64
C PHE A 39 13.25 11.95 4.35
N THR A 40 13.42 10.70 4.80
CA THR A 40 14.69 9.96 4.60
C THR A 40 14.77 9.23 3.27
N SER A 41 13.71 9.22 2.47
CA SER A 41 13.71 8.55 1.18
C SER A 41 14.66 9.22 0.21
N ARG A 42 15.40 8.41 -0.56
CA ARG A 42 16.27 8.91 -1.62
C ARG A 42 15.42 9.51 -2.73
N LEU A 43 15.67 10.77 -3.06
CA LEU A 43 14.96 11.49 -4.11
C LEU A 43 15.72 11.39 -5.44
N VAL A 44 14.97 11.29 -6.53
CA VAL A 44 15.51 11.37 -7.90
C VAL A 44 15.34 12.80 -8.39
N ASN A 45 16.45 13.42 -8.80
CA ASN A 45 16.44 14.74 -9.43
C ASN A 45 15.50 14.73 -10.66
N PRO A 46 14.56 15.69 -10.81
CA PRO A 46 13.68 15.80 -11.96
C PRO A 46 14.38 15.64 -13.33
N ALA A 47 15.57 16.22 -13.50
CA ALA A 47 16.33 16.15 -14.75
C ALA A 47 16.79 14.72 -15.10
N ASN A 48 16.88 13.83 -14.10
CA ASN A 48 17.32 12.45 -14.28
C ASN A 48 16.16 11.46 -14.42
N ARG A 49 14.91 11.84 -14.16
CA ARG A 49 13.76 10.91 -14.19
C ARG A 49 13.56 10.25 -15.55
N ARG A 50 13.73 11.03 -16.63
CA ARG A 50 13.61 10.55 -18.02
C ARG A 50 14.67 9.52 -18.42
N LYS A 51 15.78 9.44 -17.67
CA LYS A 51 16.85 8.46 -17.90
C LYS A 51 16.57 7.11 -17.25
N LEU A 52 15.55 7.04 -16.41
CA LEU A 52 15.18 5.83 -15.69
C LEU A 52 13.91 5.23 -16.31
N THR A 53 14.01 3.95 -16.66
CA THR A 53 12.87 3.15 -17.08
C THR A 53 12.28 2.42 -15.88
N VAL A 54 10.97 2.56 -15.68
CA VAL A 54 10.21 1.84 -14.67
C VAL A 54 9.30 0.83 -15.35
N ILE A 55 9.47 -0.43 -15.00
CA ILE A 55 8.63 -1.52 -15.45
C ILE A 55 7.52 -1.73 -14.42
N VAL A 56 6.27 -1.61 -14.86
CA VAL A 56 5.07 -1.91 -14.07
C VAL A 56 4.47 -3.20 -14.60
N VAL A 57 4.29 -4.18 -13.71
CA VAL A 57 3.67 -5.47 -14.04
C VAL A 57 2.26 -5.51 -13.45
N GLY A 58 1.27 -5.52 -14.34
CA GLY A 58 -0.15 -5.52 -14.00
C GLY A 58 -0.81 -4.16 -14.26
N THR A 59 -1.94 -4.17 -14.96
CA THR A 59 -2.68 -2.96 -15.38
C THR A 59 -3.98 -2.73 -14.60
N GLY A 60 -4.14 -3.39 -13.45
CA GLY A 60 -5.26 -3.09 -12.54
C GLY A 60 -5.11 -1.72 -11.86
N LEU A 61 -6.02 -1.37 -10.94
CA LEU A 61 -6.03 -0.05 -10.29
C LEU A 61 -4.65 0.37 -9.73
N ALA A 62 -3.96 -0.54 -9.02
CA ALA A 62 -2.66 -0.23 -8.43
C ALA A 62 -1.59 0.05 -9.50
N GLY A 63 -1.47 -0.81 -10.52
CA GLY A 63 -0.45 -0.66 -11.56
C GLY A 63 -0.76 0.46 -12.54
N GLY A 64 -2.02 0.63 -12.93
CA GLY A 64 -2.48 1.77 -13.73
C GLY A 64 -2.24 3.11 -13.03
N ALA A 65 -2.59 3.23 -11.74
CA ALA A 65 -2.34 4.44 -10.96
C ALA A 65 -0.84 4.70 -10.77
N ALA A 66 -0.04 3.66 -10.51
CA ALA A 66 1.41 3.80 -10.41
C ALA A 66 2.03 4.25 -11.74
N ALA A 67 1.64 3.64 -12.86
CA ALA A 67 2.14 4.00 -14.19
C ALA A 67 1.77 5.43 -14.57
N ALA A 68 0.52 5.85 -14.30
CA ALA A 68 0.08 7.22 -14.56
C ALA A 68 0.86 8.24 -13.72
N THR A 69 0.98 8.00 -12.41
CA THR A 69 1.69 8.91 -11.48
C THR A 69 3.18 9.02 -11.82
N LEU A 70 3.83 7.91 -12.17
CA LEU A 70 5.24 7.90 -12.55
C LEU A 70 5.46 8.53 -13.94
N GLY A 71 4.54 8.31 -14.89
CA GLY A 71 4.55 8.97 -16.18
C GLY A 71 4.44 10.49 -16.04
N GLU A 72 3.49 10.97 -15.24
CA GLU A 72 3.32 12.39 -14.92
C GLU A 72 4.58 12.98 -14.24
N ALA A 73 5.21 12.20 -13.36
CA ALA A 73 6.47 12.61 -12.72
C ALA A 73 7.66 12.68 -13.69
N GLY A 74 7.53 12.20 -14.93
CA GLY A 74 8.52 12.31 -16.01
C GLY A 74 9.45 11.09 -16.16
N TYR A 75 9.08 9.93 -15.63
CA TYR A 75 9.80 8.67 -15.86
C TYR A 75 9.41 8.04 -17.21
N HIS A 76 10.32 7.24 -17.79
CA HIS A 76 9.94 6.34 -18.87
C HIS A 76 9.25 5.12 -18.26
N VAL A 77 7.97 4.89 -18.55
CA VAL A 77 7.19 3.82 -17.91
C VAL A 77 6.74 2.80 -18.94
N GLU A 78 7.12 1.55 -18.73
CA GLU A 78 6.63 0.41 -19.51
C GLU A 78 5.64 -0.37 -18.63
N ASN A 79 4.39 -0.46 -19.07
CA ASN A 79 3.32 -1.09 -18.31
C ASN A 79 2.83 -2.35 -19.01
N PHE A 80 3.00 -3.50 -18.36
CA PHE A 80 2.71 -4.81 -18.93
C PHE A 80 1.41 -5.38 -18.38
N CYS A 81 0.57 -5.88 -19.29
CA CYS A 81 -0.66 -6.61 -18.97
C CYS A 81 -0.45 -8.08 -19.34
N TYR A 82 -0.81 -9.00 -18.43
CA TYR A 82 -0.83 -10.42 -18.76
C TYR A 82 -2.17 -10.83 -19.39
N GLN A 83 -3.26 -10.14 -19.05
CA GLN A 83 -4.60 -10.45 -19.54
C GLN A 83 -4.79 -10.01 -21.00
N ASP A 84 -5.80 -10.58 -21.68
CA ASP A 84 -6.20 -10.23 -23.05
C ASP A 84 -6.44 -8.73 -23.27
N SER A 85 -6.83 -8.00 -22.22
CA SER A 85 -6.89 -6.54 -22.26
C SER A 85 -6.60 -5.92 -20.89
N PRO A 86 -6.08 -4.68 -20.86
CA PRO A 86 -5.85 -3.96 -19.61
C PRO A 86 -7.11 -3.77 -18.75
N ARG A 87 -8.29 -3.81 -19.38
CA ARG A 87 -9.60 -3.65 -18.72
C ARG A 87 -10.12 -4.91 -18.04
N ARG A 88 -9.40 -6.04 -18.12
CA ARG A 88 -9.81 -7.33 -17.54
C ARG A 88 -9.15 -7.65 -16.19
N ALA A 89 -8.46 -6.68 -15.59
CA ALA A 89 -7.98 -6.82 -14.23
C ALA A 89 -9.16 -6.90 -13.23
N HIS A 90 -9.02 -7.72 -12.17
CA HIS A 90 -10.10 -7.97 -11.20
C HIS A 90 -10.64 -6.70 -10.53
N SER A 91 -9.82 -5.64 -10.45
CA SER A 91 -10.21 -4.37 -9.87
C SER A 91 -11.38 -3.68 -10.58
N ILE A 92 -11.71 -4.07 -11.83
CA ILE A 92 -12.91 -3.56 -12.53
C ILE A 92 -14.22 -4.10 -11.93
N ALA A 93 -14.16 -5.24 -11.25
CA ALA A 93 -15.32 -5.89 -10.64
C ALA A 93 -15.65 -5.35 -9.24
N ALA A 94 -14.90 -4.35 -8.75
CA ALA A 94 -15.18 -3.71 -7.47
C ALA A 94 -16.51 -2.95 -7.53
N GLN A 95 -17.38 -3.15 -6.53
CA GLN A 95 -18.73 -2.57 -6.51
C GLN A 95 -18.99 -1.64 -5.33
N GLY A 96 -18.55 -2.02 -4.12
CA GLY A 96 -18.96 -1.34 -2.89
C GLY A 96 -18.45 0.11 -2.78
N GLY A 97 -17.15 0.32 -2.98
CA GLY A 97 -16.54 1.64 -2.88
C GLY A 97 -15.09 1.59 -2.43
N ILE A 98 -14.58 2.74 -2.02
CA ILE A 98 -13.23 2.92 -1.48
C ILE A 98 -13.33 3.60 -0.11
N ASN A 99 -12.63 3.03 0.88
CA ASN A 99 -12.57 3.62 2.22
C ASN A 99 -11.57 4.78 2.26
N ALA A 100 -11.93 5.87 2.91
CA ALA A 100 -11.05 7.00 3.14
C ALA A 100 -11.38 7.69 4.47
N ALA A 101 -10.36 8.14 5.20
CA ALA A 101 -10.49 8.89 6.44
C ALA A 101 -10.97 10.33 6.16
N LYS A 102 -12.20 10.49 5.68
CA LYS A 102 -12.71 11.74 5.10
C LYS A 102 -14.00 12.17 5.81
N ASN A 103 -13.86 13.19 6.64
CA ASN A 103 -14.95 13.72 7.47
C ASN A 103 -15.92 14.65 6.69
N TYR A 104 -16.39 14.24 5.51
CA TYR A 104 -17.27 15.07 4.66
C TYR A 104 -18.63 15.34 5.30
N ARG A 105 -19.14 14.41 6.12
CA ARG A 105 -20.45 14.51 6.77
C ARG A 105 -20.37 14.99 8.21
N GLN A 106 -19.21 15.47 8.67
CA GLN A 106 -18.98 15.76 10.09
C GLN A 106 -19.32 14.57 11.01
N ASP A 107 -19.11 13.35 10.52
CA ASP A 107 -19.32 12.09 11.24
C ASP A 107 -18.20 11.76 12.26
N GLY A 108 -17.21 12.64 12.32
CA GLY A 108 -16.07 12.53 13.24
C GLY A 108 -15.07 11.49 12.77
N ASP A 109 -15.04 11.17 11.47
CA ASP A 109 -14.03 10.29 10.91
C ASP A 109 -12.62 10.90 11.05
N SER A 110 -11.63 10.02 11.23
CA SER A 110 -10.23 10.40 11.44
C SER A 110 -9.30 9.28 11.00
N ILE A 111 -8.04 9.64 10.73
CA ILE A 111 -6.97 8.69 10.41
C ILE A 111 -6.90 7.57 11.46
N TYR A 112 -7.01 7.93 12.75
CA TYR A 112 -6.91 6.97 13.84
C TYR A 112 -8.10 5.99 13.88
N ARG A 113 -9.32 6.45 13.55
CA ARG A 113 -10.48 5.56 13.47
C ARG A 113 -10.34 4.52 12.36
N LEU A 114 -10.00 4.98 11.14
CA LEU A 114 -9.76 4.07 10.01
C LEU A 114 -8.59 3.10 10.30
N PHE A 115 -7.52 3.59 10.93
CA PHE A 115 -6.41 2.75 11.37
C PHE A 115 -6.88 1.67 12.36
N TYR A 116 -7.56 2.06 13.43
CA TYR A 116 -8.05 1.16 14.46
C TYR A 116 -8.99 0.09 13.90
N ASP A 117 -9.97 0.49 13.10
CA ASP A 117 -10.93 -0.43 12.50
C ASP A 117 -10.27 -1.41 11.53
N THR A 118 -9.23 -0.97 10.81
CA THR A 118 -8.47 -1.84 9.90
C THR A 118 -7.61 -2.84 10.65
N VAL A 119 -6.95 -2.43 11.75
CA VAL A 119 -6.17 -3.35 12.60
C VAL A 119 -7.07 -4.38 13.27
N LYS A 120 -8.19 -3.93 13.85
CA LYS A 120 -9.19 -4.80 14.48
C LYS A 120 -9.82 -5.75 13.46
N GLY A 121 -10.22 -5.25 12.29
CA GLY A 121 -10.81 -6.05 11.22
C GLY A 121 -9.83 -7.07 10.62
N GLY A 122 -8.54 -6.77 10.66
CA GLY A 122 -7.47 -7.69 10.28
C GLY A 122 -7.06 -8.70 11.37
N ASP A 123 -7.85 -8.83 12.44
CA ASP A 123 -7.57 -9.70 13.59
C ASP A 123 -6.15 -9.47 14.16
N TYR A 124 -5.71 -8.21 14.19
CA TYR A 124 -4.39 -7.78 14.65
C TYR A 124 -3.19 -8.44 13.92
N ARG A 125 -3.43 -9.07 12.76
CA ARG A 125 -2.37 -9.67 11.92
C ARG A 125 -1.78 -8.70 10.90
N SER A 126 -2.43 -7.55 10.71
CA SER A 126 -1.95 -6.53 9.78
C SER A 126 -0.73 -5.81 10.34
N ARG A 127 0.20 -5.44 9.46
CA ARG A 127 1.37 -4.62 9.84
C ARG A 127 0.91 -3.20 10.15
N GLU A 128 0.85 -2.85 11.43
CA GLU A 128 0.27 -1.58 11.90
C GLU A 128 0.89 -0.35 11.23
N THR A 129 2.21 -0.33 11.01
CA THR A 129 2.90 0.78 10.33
C THR A 129 2.38 1.02 8.91
N ASN A 130 2.05 -0.04 8.17
CA ASN A 130 1.49 0.06 6.83
C ASN A 130 0.00 0.42 6.87
N VAL A 131 -0.74 -0.06 7.87
CA VAL A 131 -2.15 0.29 8.06
C VAL A 131 -2.30 1.77 8.43
N HIS A 132 -1.43 2.29 9.28
CA HIS A 132 -1.44 3.73 9.62
C HIS A 132 -1.14 4.58 8.38
N ARG A 133 -0.13 4.17 7.59
CA ARG A 133 0.17 4.82 6.30
C ARG A 133 -1.02 4.77 5.34
N LEU A 134 -1.69 3.62 5.24
CA LEU A 134 -2.91 3.47 4.42
C LEU A 134 -3.96 4.50 4.83
N ALA A 135 -4.24 4.59 6.14
CA ALA A 135 -5.22 5.53 6.67
C ALA A 135 -4.84 7.00 6.39
N GLU A 136 -3.57 7.37 6.61
CA GLU A 136 -3.06 8.72 6.34
C GLU A 136 -3.13 9.10 4.86
N VAL A 137 -2.74 8.20 3.94
CA VAL A 137 -2.78 8.45 2.49
C VAL A 137 -4.21 8.49 1.94
N SER A 138 -5.13 7.76 2.58
CA SER A 138 -6.53 7.67 2.13
C SER A 138 -7.25 9.03 2.12
N VAL A 139 -6.82 10.01 2.92
CA VAL A 139 -7.43 11.35 3.00
C VAL A 139 -7.44 12.05 1.63
N ASN A 140 -6.42 11.79 0.80
CA ASN A 140 -6.22 12.43 -0.49
C ASN A 140 -6.80 11.63 -1.66
N ILE A 141 -7.14 10.34 -1.47
CA ILE A 141 -7.45 9.45 -2.60
C ILE A 141 -8.77 9.83 -3.29
N ILE A 142 -9.76 10.24 -2.52
CA ILE A 142 -11.06 10.66 -3.06
C ILE A 142 -10.89 11.90 -3.93
N ASP A 143 -10.13 12.89 -3.44
CA ASP A 143 -9.89 14.15 -4.16
C ASP A 143 -9.10 13.90 -5.45
N GLN A 144 -8.10 13.02 -5.39
CA GLN A 144 -7.34 12.59 -6.57
C GLN A 144 -8.26 11.92 -7.61
N CYS A 145 -9.11 10.99 -7.18
CA CYS A 145 -10.04 10.31 -8.08
C CYS A 145 -11.06 11.30 -8.69
N VAL A 146 -11.59 12.24 -7.91
CA VAL A 146 -12.46 13.31 -8.43
C VAL A 146 -11.74 14.16 -9.47
N ALA A 147 -10.49 14.56 -9.21
CA ALA A 147 -9.69 15.33 -10.16
C ALA A 147 -9.40 14.57 -11.47
N GLN A 148 -9.30 13.24 -11.40
CA GLN A 148 -9.18 12.36 -12.57
C GLN A 148 -10.52 12.11 -13.30
N GLY A 149 -11.62 12.69 -12.82
CA GLY A 149 -12.94 12.57 -13.42
C GLY A 149 -13.74 11.34 -12.98
N VAL A 150 -13.34 10.66 -11.89
CA VAL A 150 -14.14 9.56 -11.34
C VAL A 150 -15.48 10.09 -10.86
N PRO A 151 -16.62 9.56 -11.38
CA PRO A 151 -17.94 10.05 -11.03
C PRO A 151 -18.41 9.45 -9.71
N PHE A 152 -17.96 9.99 -8.57
CA PHE A 152 -18.53 9.65 -7.27
C PHE A 152 -19.97 10.18 -7.13
N ALA A 153 -20.80 9.40 -6.43
CA ALA A 153 -22.11 9.86 -5.99
C ALA A 153 -21.96 11.08 -5.07
N ARG A 154 -22.89 12.04 -5.19
CA ARG A 154 -22.92 13.29 -4.41
C ARG A 154 -24.01 13.22 -3.36
#